data_AF-A0A349PLI4-F1
#
_entry.id   AF-A0A349PLI4-F1
#
_cell.length_a   1.000
_cell.length_b   1.000
_cell.length_c   1.000
_cell.angle_alpha   90.00
_cell.angle_beta   90.00
_cell.angle_gamma   90.00
#
_symmetry.space_group_name_H-M   'P 1'
#
loop_
_entity.id
_entity.type
_entity.pdbx_description
1 polymer ?
#
loop_
_entity_poly.entity_id
_entity_poly.type
_entity_poly.pdbx_seq_one_letter_code
_entity_poly.pdbx_strand_id
1 'polypeptide(L)'
;MKHLNKLLFAVMMVLAINTNAQNDNNPWAISFGVNAVDTRTSADGGKNWLDKHFSQAFLVKQNWNILPSVSYISLARSVGDNFSVGLQGSINKIDKFVVFDPSNSNSNSTGHAVSNPGDLMYYAIDANVKYSFMSLIKSKVIDPSLRLGGGYTFLGDNS
;
A
#
# COMPACT_ATOMS: atom_id res chain seq x y z
N MET A 1 10.81 11.92 23.81
CA MET A 1 9.55 11.16 23.91
C MET A 1 8.43 11.83 24.73
N LYS A 2 8.72 12.69 25.74
CA LYS A 2 7.68 13.26 26.63
C LYS A 2 6.66 14.21 25.97
N HIS A 3 6.96 14.78 24.80
CA HIS A 3 6.08 15.72 24.09
C HIS A 3 5.52 15.17 22.76
N LEU A 4 6.05 14.05 22.26
CA LEU A 4 5.59 13.46 21.01
C LEU A 4 4.13 12.99 21.11
N ASN A 5 3.76 12.39 22.26
CA ASN A 5 2.37 11.99 22.50
C ASN A 5 1.42 13.19 22.57
N LYS A 6 1.88 14.34 23.08
CA LYS A 6 1.08 15.57 23.15
C LYS A 6 0.91 16.21 21.76
N LEU A 7 1.99 16.22 20.96
CA LEU A 7 1.96 16.68 19.58
C LEU A 7 1.04 15.80 18.73
N LEU A 8 1.18 14.47 18.83
CA LEU A 8 0.36 13.50 18.13
C LEU A 8 -1.12 13.68 18.50
N PHE A 9 -1.42 13.83 19.79
CA PHE A 9 -2.78 14.04 20.27
C PHE A 9 -3.37 15.38 19.79
N ALA A 10 -2.58 16.46 19.82
CA ALA A 10 -2.99 17.77 19.30
C ALA A 10 -3.25 17.73 17.79
N VAL A 11 -2.36 17.07 17.03
CA VAL A 11 -2.54 16.82 15.61
C VAL A 11 -3.81 16.01 15.37
N MET A 12 -4.02 14.90 16.08
CA MET A 12 -5.26 14.11 15.99
C MET A 12 -6.51 14.93 16.32
N MET A 13 -6.48 15.81 17.32
CA MET A 13 -7.60 16.70 17.65
C MET A 13 -7.90 17.68 16.52
N VAL A 14 -6.88 18.35 15.95
CA VAL A 14 -7.07 19.28 14.83
C VAL A 14 -7.64 18.56 13.60
N LEU A 15 -7.26 17.30 13.39
CA LEU A 15 -7.73 16.49 12.28
C LEU A 15 -9.14 15.95 12.51
N ALA A 16 -9.48 15.57 13.74
CA ALA A 16 -10.81 15.07 14.12
C ALA A 16 -11.90 16.16 14.02
N ILE A 17 -11.55 17.44 14.10
CA ILE A 17 -12.48 18.56 13.90
C ILE A 17 -12.73 18.82 12.39
N ASN A 18 -11.91 18.24 11.51
CA ASN A 18 -12.01 18.35 10.05
C ASN A 18 -12.55 17.07 9.41
N THR A 19 -13.71 16.58 9.86
CA THR A 19 -14.43 15.43 9.26
C THR A 19 -15.07 15.72 7.89
N ASN A 20 -14.58 16.73 7.18
CA ASN A 20 -15.06 17.07 5.85
C ASN A 20 -14.19 16.37 4.80
N ALA A 21 -14.83 15.87 3.74
CA ALA A 21 -14.11 15.38 2.56
C ALA A 21 -13.18 16.47 2.02
N GLN A 22 -12.02 16.05 1.51
CA GLN A 22 -11.02 16.95 0.93
C GLN A 22 -11.65 17.80 -0.19
N ASN A 23 -11.56 19.13 -0.07
CA ASN A 23 -12.05 20.08 -1.07
C ASN A 23 -11.19 21.35 -1.05
N ASP A 24 -11.51 22.35 -1.88
CA ASP A 24 -10.70 23.57 -1.98
C ASP A 24 -10.64 24.37 -0.66
N ASN A 25 -11.65 24.23 0.21
CA ASN A 25 -11.70 24.90 1.51
C ASN A 25 -11.02 24.10 2.64
N ASN A 26 -10.97 22.76 2.53
CA ASN A 26 -10.24 21.87 3.43
C ASN A 26 -9.24 21.03 2.63
N PRO A 27 -8.04 21.57 2.37
CA PRO A 27 -7.11 20.95 1.43
C PRO A 27 -6.44 19.71 2.04
N TRP A 28 -6.35 19.58 3.37
CA TRP A 28 -5.62 18.48 4.00
C TRP A 28 -6.51 17.26 4.24
N ALA A 29 -6.02 16.10 3.84
CA ALA A 29 -6.67 14.82 4.04
C ALA A 29 -5.68 13.84 4.68
N ILE A 30 -6.13 13.16 5.72
CA ILE A 30 -5.40 12.04 6.32
C ILE A 30 -6.19 10.77 6.08
N SER A 31 -5.48 9.73 5.68
CA SER A 31 -6.05 8.42 5.40
C SER A 31 -5.21 7.36 6.09
N PHE A 32 -5.88 6.30 6.50
CA PHE A 32 -5.25 5.12 7.08
C PHE A 32 -5.95 3.89 6.55
N GLY A 33 -5.26 2.76 6.55
CA GLY A 33 -5.85 1.50 6.13
C GLY A 33 -4.87 0.35 6.19
N VAL A 34 -5.18 -0.69 5.44
CA VAL A 34 -4.39 -1.92 5.38
C VAL A 34 -3.66 -1.96 4.03
N ASN A 35 -2.35 -2.23 4.10
CA ASN A 35 -1.46 -2.49 2.98
C ASN A 35 -1.31 -4.00 2.81
N ALA A 36 -1.23 -4.45 1.57
CA ALA A 36 -1.02 -5.84 1.22
C ALA A 36 0.09 -5.96 0.18
N VAL A 37 1.09 -6.80 0.44
CA VAL A 37 2.27 -6.94 -0.41
C VAL A 37 2.30 -8.34 -1.02
N ASP A 38 2.24 -8.42 -2.35
CA ASP A 38 2.36 -9.67 -3.11
C ASP A 38 3.79 -9.83 -3.62
N THR A 39 4.47 -10.89 -3.18
CA THR A 39 5.84 -11.21 -3.59
C THR A 39 5.91 -12.09 -4.84
N ARG A 40 4.76 -12.67 -5.29
CA ARG A 40 4.69 -13.54 -6.47
C ARG A 40 5.00 -12.80 -7.76
N THR A 41 4.59 -11.54 -7.89
CA THR A 41 4.82 -10.72 -9.09
C THR A 41 6.32 -10.55 -9.39
N SER A 42 7.17 -10.68 -8.37
CA SER A 42 8.63 -10.59 -8.47
C SER A 42 9.33 -11.94 -8.65
N ALA A 43 8.62 -13.07 -8.49
CA ALA A 43 9.15 -14.39 -8.74
C ALA A 43 9.27 -14.66 -10.25
N ASP A 44 10.42 -15.18 -10.69
CA ASP A 44 10.59 -15.62 -12.08
C ASP A 44 9.68 -16.82 -12.40
N GLY A 45 9.60 -17.23 -13.66
CA GLY A 45 8.78 -18.36 -14.08
C GLY A 45 7.37 -17.98 -14.56
N GLY A 46 6.92 -18.72 -15.57
CA GLY A 46 5.73 -18.41 -16.38
C GLY A 46 6.09 -18.35 -17.87
N LYS A 47 5.13 -18.71 -18.72
CA LYS A 47 5.38 -18.89 -20.17
C LYS A 47 5.55 -17.56 -20.91
N ASN A 48 4.90 -16.50 -20.44
CA ASN A 48 4.86 -15.15 -21.03
C ASN A 48 4.74 -14.08 -19.93
N TRP A 49 4.99 -12.80 -20.23
CA TRP A 49 4.91 -11.68 -19.27
C TRP A 49 3.59 -11.63 -18.45
N LEU A 50 2.45 -11.81 -19.12
CA LEU A 50 1.15 -11.86 -18.44
C LEU A 50 1.03 -13.05 -17.47
N ASP A 51 1.56 -14.21 -17.86
CA ASP A 51 1.55 -15.41 -17.04
C ASP A 51 2.50 -15.28 -15.83
N LYS A 52 3.63 -14.58 -16.00
CA LYS A 52 4.59 -14.30 -14.92
C LYS A 52 4.00 -13.41 -13.84
N HIS A 53 3.20 -12.40 -14.20
CA HIS A 53 2.71 -11.38 -13.25
C HIS A 53 1.26 -11.56 -12.79
N PHE A 54 0.39 -12.24 -13.55
CA PHE A 54 -1.06 -12.28 -13.25
C PHE A 54 -1.65 -13.67 -13.05
N SER A 55 -0.92 -14.75 -13.34
CA SER A 55 -1.47 -16.12 -13.27
C SER A 55 -1.95 -16.54 -11.87
N GLN A 56 -1.46 -15.87 -10.82
CA GLN A 56 -1.77 -16.19 -9.42
C GLN A 56 -2.10 -14.96 -8.56
N ALA A 57 -2.48 -13.83 -9.19
CA ALA A 57 -2.77 -12.58 -8.48
C ALA A 57 -3.91 -12.70 -7.45
N PHE A 58 -4.79 -13.68 -7.60
CA PHE A 58 -5.93 -13.92 -6.70
C PHE A 58 -5.67 -14.97 -5.60
N LEU A 59 -4.46 -15.56 -5.53
CA LEU A 59 -4.10 -16.51 -4.47
C LEU A 59 -3.67 -15.76 -3.19
N VAL A 60 -4.59 -14.95 -2.65
CA VAL A 60 -4.36 -14.06 -1.50
C VAL A 60 -3.81 -14.82 -0.28
N LYS A 61 -4.33 -16.02 0.00
CA LYS A 61 -3.85 -16.81 1.15
C LYS A 61 -2.40 -17.26 1.03
N GLN A 62 -1.90 -17.45 -0.19
CA GLN A 62 -0.59 -18.06 -0.45
C GLN A 62 0.49 -17.02 -0.76
N ASN A 63 0.14 -15.94 -1.45
CA ASN A 63 1.13 -15.01 -2.01
C ASN A 63 1.14 -13.63 -1.32
N TRP A 64 0.06 -13.28 -0.62
CA TRP A 64 -0.12 -11.93 -0.08
C TRP A 64 0.24 -11.88 1.41
N ASN A 65 1.01 -10.85 1.74
CA ASN A 65 1.41 -10.48 3.09
C ASN A 65 0.50 -9.35 3.56
N ILE A 66 -0.36 -9.63 4.55
CA ILE A 66 -1.36 -8.69 5.05
C ILE A 66 -1.25 -8.63 6.57
N LEU A 67 -0.99 -7.44 7.11
CA LEU A 67 -1.13 -7.21 8.55
C LEU A 67 -2.61 -7.07 8.92
N PRO A 68 -3.11 -7.74 9.98
CA PRO A 68 -4.49 -7.61 10.45
C PRO A 68 -4.76 -6.29 11.19
N SER A 69 -3.94 -5.26 10.97
CA SER A 69 -3.99 -3.97 11.64
C SER A 69 -3.74 -2.82 10.65
N VAL A 70 -3.98 -1.59 11.08
CA VAL A 70 -3.67 -0.39 10.28
C VAL A 70 -2.18 -0.42 9.95
N SER A 71 -1.88 -0.51 8.66
CA SER A 71 -0.53 -0.74 8.16
C SER A 71 -0.10 0.26 7.10
N TYR A 72 -0.93 1.27 6.81
CA TYR A 72 -0.47 2.50 6.20
C TYR A 72 -1.16 3.74 6.78
N ILE A 73 -0.46 4.86 6.70
CA ILE A 73 -0.96 6.20 6.93
C ILE A 73 -0.57 7.09 5.75
N SER A 74 -1.46 7.97 5.32
CA SER A 74 -1.23 8.88 4.21
C SER A 74 -1.68 10.28 4.59
N LEU A 75 -0.91 11.27 4.19
CA LEU A 75 -1.23 12.68 4.28
C LEU A 75 -1.24 13.24 2.85
N ALA A 76 -2.35 13.83 2.44
CA ALA A 76 -2.49 14.45 1.14
C ALA A 76 -3.01 15.89 1.28
N ARG A 77 -2.58 16.75 0.35
CA ARG A 77 -3.01 18.13 0.24
C ARG A 77 -3.61 18.37 -1.15
N SER A 78 -4.82 18.92 -1.21
CA SER A 78 -5.43 19.41 -2.44
C SER A 78 -4.65 20.62 -2.93
N VAL A 79 -4.31 20.63 -4.22
CA VAL A 79 -3.58 21.73 -4.87
C VAL A 79 -4.46 22.47 -5.89
N GLY A 80 -5.76 22.15 -5.94
CA GLY A 80 -6.73 22.72 -6.88
C GLY A 80 -6.96 21.82 -8.10
N ASP A 81 -7.98 22.16 -8.89
CA ASP A 81 -8.33 21.49 -10.16
C ASP A 81 -8.48 19.96 -10.06
N ASN A 82 -9.01 19.47 -8.93
CA ASN A 82 -9.16 18.04 -8.61
C ASN A 82 -7.83 17.29 -8.43
N PHE A 83 -6.70 17.99 -8.34
CA PHE A 83 -5.40 17.42 -8.03
C PHE A 83 -5.12 17.44 -6.53
N SER A 84 -4.45 16.39 -6.06
CA SER A 84 -3.92 16.32 -4.69
C SER A 84 -2.52 15.73 -4.71
N VAL A 85 -1.63 16.26 -3.87
CA VAL A 85 -0.28 15.74 -3.69
C VAL A 85 -0.18 15.17 -2.29
N GLY A 86 0.39 13.97 -2.14
CA GLY A 86 0.46 13.31 -0.85
C GLY A 86 1.72 12.49 -0.63
N LEU A 87 1.93 12.19 0.65
CA LEU A 87 2.94 11.29 1.16
C LEU A 87 2.25 10.16 1.91
N GLN A 88 2.68 8.93 1.68
CA GLN A 88 2.20 7.73 2.33
C GLN A 88 3.36 7.01 2.99
N GLY A 89 3.17 6.61 4.25
CA GLY A 89 4.05 5.69 4.95
C GLY A 89 3.31 4.38 5.16
N SER A 90 3.94 3.26 4.82
CA SER A 90 3.37 1.95 5.08
C SER A 90 4.35 1.05 5.82
N ILE A 91 3.79 0.14 6.61
CA ILE A 91 4.49 -0.93 7.29
C ILE A 91 3.83 -2.25 6.91
N ASN A 92 4.61 -3.31 6.79
CA ASN A 92 4.09 -4.65 6.60
C ASN A 92 5.05 -5.67 7.25
N LYS A 93 4.62 -6.92 7.36
CA LYS A 93 5.51 -8.04 7.68
C LYS A 93 5.46 -9.00 6.51
N ILE A 94 6.62 -9.36 5.98
CA ILE A 94 6.75 -10.34 4.91
C ILE A 94 7.06 -11.70 5.55
N ASP A 95 6.02 -12.50 5.74
CA ASP A 95 6.08 -13.89 6.20
C ASP A 95 6.03 -14.89 5.03
N LYS A 96 5.64 -14.42 3.83
CA LYS A 96 5.50 -15.21 2.60
C LYS A 96 6.31 -14.59 1.48
N PHE A 97 7.36 -15.31 1.09
CA PHE A 97 8.20 -14.98 -0.06
C PHE A 97 8.12 -16.09 -1.09
N VAL A 98 7.58 -15.76 -2.27
CA VAL A 98 7.40 -16.70 -3.37
C VAL A 98 8.67 -16.73 -4.23
N VAL A 99 9.23 -17.92 -4.42
CA VAL A 99 10.42 -18.15 -5.25
C VAL A 99 10.11 -19.20 -6.30
N PHE A 100 10.67 -19.04 -7.50
CA PHE A 100 10.63 -20.08 -8.51
C PHE A 100 11.74 -21.09 -8.26
N ASP A 101 11.35 -22.24 -7.76
CA ASP A 101 12.23 -23.37 -7.53
C ASP A 101 11.49 -24.66 -7.90
N PRO A 102 11.48 -25.06 -9.19
CA PRO A 102 10.78 -26.25 -9.64
C PRO A 102 11.34 -27.56 -9.06
N SER A 103 12.48 -27.52 -8.37
CA SER A 103 13.11 -28.69 -7.73
C SER A 103 12.70 -28.88 -6.27
N ASN A 104 12.05 -27.88 -5.65
CA ASN A 104 11.60 -27.95 -4.27
C ASN A 104 10.37 -28.86 -4.12
N SER A 105 10.36 -29.71 -3.09
CA SER A 105 9.24 -30.62 -2.80
C SER A 105 7.93 -29.89 -2.45
N ASN A 106 8.01 -28.62 -2.05
CA ASN A 106 6.86 -27.77 -1.75
C ASN A 106 6.43 -26.89 -2.94
N SER A 107 7.00 -27.10 -4.13
CA SER A 107 6.62 -26.34 -5.32
C SER A 107 5.28 -26.78 -5.89
N ASN A 108 4.46 -25.78 -6.27
CA ASN A 108 3.20 -26.03 -6.95
C ASN A 108 3.42 -26.52 -8.40
N SER A 109 2.36 -26.91 -9.10
CA SER A 109 2.39 -27.37 -10.51
C SER A 109 2.95 -26.34 -11.52
N THR A 110 3.30 -25.14 -11.06
CA THR A 110 3.91 -24.08 -11.85
C THR A 110 5.37 -23.81 -11.45
N GLY A 111 5.95 -24.60 -10.54
CA GLY A 111 7.35 -24.50 -10.10
C GLY A 111 7.62 -23.44 -9.03
N HIS A 112 6.58 -22.91 -8.38
CA HIS A 112 6.73 -21.88 -7.35
C HIS A 112 6.59 -22.48 -5.96
N ALA A 113 7.55 -22.19 -5.08
CA ALA A 113 7.50 -22.51 -3.67
C ALA A 113 7.29 -21.23 -2.85
N VAL A 114 6.47 -21.33 -1.80
CA VAL A 114 6.35 -20.27 -0.80
C VAL A 114 7.27 -20.61 0.36
N SER A 115 8.18 -19.70 0.68
CA SER A 115 9.08 -19.83 1.82
C SER A 115 8.91 -18.64 2.76
N ASN A 116 9.14 -18.84 4.05
CA ASN A 116 9.20 -17.73 4.99
C ASN A 116 10.66 -17.21 5.01
N PRO A 117 10.90 -15.93 4.63
CA PRO A 117 12.25 -15.36 4.61
C PRO A 117 12.79 -15.02 6.01
N GLY A 118 12.03 -15.25 7.07
CA GLY A 118 12.35 -14.91 8.45
C GLY A 118 11.56 -13.73 9.01
N ASP A 119 10.30 -13.57 8.59
CA ASP A 119 9.41 -12.52 9.08
C ASP A 119 9.97 -11.09 8.87
N LEU A 120 10.49 -10.81 7.68
CA LEU A 120 11.10 -9.53 7.34
C LEU A 120 10.13 -8.36 7.59
N MET A 121 10.63 -7.34 8.28
CA MET A 121 9.88 -6.10 8.47
C MET A 121 9.93 -5.28 7.18
N TYR A 122 8.78 -4.82 6.69
CA TYR A 122 8.64 -3.99 5.50
C TYR A 122 8.25 -2.58 5.90
N TYR A 123 8.95 -1.59 5.35
CA TYR A 123 8.63 -0.17 5.51
C TYR A 123 8.65 0.48 4.13
N ALA A 124 7.65 1.28 3.79
CA ALA A 124 7.69 2.07 2.56
C ALA A 124 7.31 3.53 2.81
N ILE A 125 7.89 4.41 2.01
CA ILE A 125 7.57 5.82 1.94
C ILE A 125 7.32 6.17 0.48
N ASP A 126 6.11 6.62 0.17
CA ASP A 126 5.63 6.86 -1.18
C ASP A 126 5.15 8.31 -1.33
N ALA A 127 5.62 8.99 -2.38
CA ALA A 127 5.08 10.28 -2.81
C ALA A 127 4.17 10.08 -4.01
N ASN A 128 2.99 10.68 -3.98
CA ASN A 128 2.00 10.50 -5.04
C ASN A 128 1.25 11.78 -5.38
N VAL A 129 0.77 11.84 -6.62
CA VAL A 129 -0.17 12.80 -7.14
C VAL A 129 -1.45 12.05 -7.50
N LYS A 130 -2.57 12.51 -6.96
CA LYS A 130 -3.92 12.01 -7.22
C LYS A 130 -4.65 13.00 -8.11
N TYR A 131 -5.35 12.51 -9.12
CA TYR A 131 -6.36 13.25 -9.85
C TYR A 131 -7.73 12.62 -9.63
N SER A 132 -8.71 13.42 -9.22
CA SER A 132 -10.10 13.01 -9.02
C SER A 132 -10.93 13.25 -10.28
N PHE A 133 -11.65 12.23 -10.74
CA PHE A 133 -12.60 12.32 -11.84
C PHE A 133 -14.01 12.69 -11.37
N MET A 134 -14.23 12.87 -10.08
CA MET A 134 -15.55 13.16 -9.48
C MET A 134 -16.25 14.34 -10.17
N SER A 135 -15.52 15.44 -10.40
CA SER A 135 -16.00 16.62 -11.11
C SER A 135 -16.28 16.35 -12.60
N LEU A 136 -15.48 15.50 -13.24
CA LEU A 136 -15.64 15.15 -14.65
C LEU A 136 -16.92 14.35 -14.89
N ILE A 137 -17.24 13.40 -13.99
CA ILE A 137 -18.45 12.57 -14.07
C ILE A 137 -19.65 13.17 -13.33
N LYS A 138 -19.50 14.38 -12.76
CA LYS A 138 -20.51 15.10 -11.96
C LYS A 138 -21.13 14.25 -10.83
N SER A 139 -20.35 13.35 -10.24
CA SER A 139 -20.81 12.49 -9.16
C SER A 139 -20.64 13.16 -7.80
N LYS A 140 -21.56 12.91 -6.88
CA LYS A 140 -21.47 13.34 -5.48
C LYS A 140 -21.19 12.20 -4.50
N VAL A 141 -21.19 10.96 -5.01
CA VAL A 141 -21.19 9.74 -4.18
C VAL A 141 -19.93 8.90 -4.43
N ILE A 142 -19.48 8.85 -5.68
CA ILE A 142 -18.28 8.12 -6.06
C ILE A 142 -17.20 9.08 -6.55
N ASP A 143 -15.98 8.87 -6.09
CA ASP A 143 -14.78 9.57 -6.56
C ASP A 143 -13.82 8.58 -7.21
N PRO A 144 -14.03 8.22 -8.49
CA PRO A 144 -13.01 7.54 -9.25
C PRO A 144 -11.78 8.45 -9.32
N SER A 145 -10.61 7.93 -9.01
CA SER A 145 -9.38 8.70 -9.02
C SER A 145 -8.22 7.89 -9.59
N LEU A 146 -7.29 8.61 -10.25
CA LEU A 146 -6.02 8.07 -10.70
C LEU A 146 -4.94 8.57 -9.75
N ARG A 147 -4.07 7.66 -9.28
CA ARG A 147 -2.88 8.01 -8.50
C ARG A 147 -1.64 7.58 -9.26
N LEU A 148 -0.69 8.50 -9.37
CA LEU A 148 0.63 8.27 -9.94
C LEU A 148 1.67 8.73 -8.92
N GLY A 149 2.69 7.93 -8.70
CA GLY A 149 3.66 8.22 -7.66
C GLY A 149 4.88 7.32 -7.75
N GLY A 150 5.85 7.62 -6.90
CA GLY A 150 7.04 6.83 -6.69
C GLY A 150 7.34 6.75 -5.21
N GLY A 151 7.96 5.67 -4.80
CA GLY A 151 8.31 5.47 -3.41
C GLY A 151 9.52 4.60 -3.24
N TYR A 152 10.00 4.56 -2.01
CA TYR A 152 11.12 3.75 -1.60
C TYR A 152 10.67 2.76 -0.53
N THR A 153 11.07 1.51 -0.72
CA THR A 153 10.80 0.43 0.22
C THR A 153 12.09 -0.02 0.88
N PHE A 154 12.03 -0.18 2.19
CA PHE A 154 13.08 -0.75 3.02
C PHE A 154 12.61 -2.09 3.58
N LEU A 155 13.47 -3.09 3.49
CA LEU A 155 13.32 -4.36 4.20
C LEU A 155 14.28 -4.32 5.39
N GLY A 156 13.73 -4.46 6.59
CA GLY A 156 14.49 -4.56 7.84
C GLY A 156 14.90 -6.00 8.14
N ASP A 157 15.65 -6.17 9.23
CA ASP A 157 16.13 -7.48 9.67
C ASP A 157 15.00 -8.43 10.10
N ASN A 158 15.29 -9.72 9.98
CA ASN A 158 14.49 -10.82 10.50
C ASN A 158 14.44 -10.77 12.04
N SER A 159 13.29 -11.07 12.64
CA SER A 159 13.12 -11.25 14.09
C SER A 159 12.84 -12.70 14.46
#